data_AF-A0A6J0V4F6-F1
#
_entry.id   AF-A0A6J0V4F6-F1
#
_cell.length_a   1.000
_cell.length_b   1.000
_cell.length_c   1.000
_cell.angle_alpha   90.00
_cell.angle_beta   90.00
_cell.angle_gamma   90.00
#
_symmetry.space_group_name_H-M   'P 1'
#
loop_
_entity.id
_entity.type
_entity.pdbx_description
1 polymer ?
#
loop_
_entity_poly.entity_id
_entity_poly.type
_entity_poly.pdbx_seq_one_letter_code
_entity_poly.pdbx_strand_id
1 'polypeptide(L)'
;MKGKTTIILRCLDRDEIPKPTLALEYTFGRRAKGHNTPKDIANFWELGGGTSLLDLIPVPITTTNIRTLSIVLVLDLSKPNELWPAMESLLQVTRKHVDRIITKLGQTNPKAATEIKQKMWNNLPKDHPDRELIDPFPIPLIIIGSKYDLFHEFDSEMKKIIYKTLRFVSHYYGASLVFTSKSEALLLKTRTLINHLAFGFDRGKSMSVDQNKPLFIPAGMDSLSQIGPPPAAESDIGKLNAQTPMDLWNKVFEKAFPPKNIGVFKEVKDPAQDPQYAEYEVDVMRGQKNQRSLSNSPFCEELFTCIYISPDFQYMFTACTAFLLPPVSQHFCEPAQAKRV
;
A
#
# COMPACT_ATOMS: atom_id res chain seq x y z
N MET A 1 -9.95 11.93 0.13
CA MET A 1 -9.87 10.47 -0.11
C MET A 1 -10.34 10.00 -1.49
N LYS A 2 -11.20 10.72 -2.25
CA LYS A 2 -11.74 10.36 -3.58
C LYS A 2 -10.74 10.09 -4.74
N GLY A 3 -9.50 9.69 -4.47
CA GLY A 3 -8.48 9.35 -5.47
C GLY A 3 -8.16 7.85 -5.53
N LYS A 4 -7.97 7.20 -4.38
CA LYS A 4 -7.55 5.78 -4.28
C LYS A 4 -8.57 4.83 -4.91
N THR A 5 -9.81 4.88 -4.46
CA THR A 5 -10.92 4.05 -4.95
C THR A 5 -11.14 4.23 -6.44
N THR A 6 -11.04 5.48 -6.92
CA THR A 6 -11.09 5.82 -8.35
C THR A 6 -9.98 5.14 -9.15
N ILE A 7 -8.73 5.13 -8.64
CA ILE A 7 -7.60 4.43 -9.27
C ILE A 7 -7.85 2.91 -9.29
N ILE A 8 -8.35 2.32 -8.19
CA ILE A 8 -8.66 0.88 -8.10
C ILE A 8 -9.74 0.50 -9.11
N LEU A 9 -10.89 1.18 -9.10
CA LEU A 9 -11.99 0.92 -10.03
C LEU A 9 -11.55 1.05 -11.50
N ARG A 10 -10.77 2.10 -11.83
CA ARG A 10 -10.19 2.29 -13.17
C ARG A 10 -9.15 1.22 -13.54
N CYS A 11 -8.39 0.69 -12.59
CA CYS A 11 -7.51 -0.46 -12.86
C CYS A 11 -8.30 -1.73 -13.22
N LEU A 12 -9.51 -1.85 -12.69
CA LEU A 12 -10.39 -3.02 -12.80
C LEU A 12 -11.41 -2.98 -13.95
N ASP A 13 -11.38 -1.95 -14.81
CA ASP A 13 -12.43 -1.67 -15.82
C ASP A 13 -13.84 -1.58 -15.19
N ARG A 14 -13.95 -0.85 -14.05
CA ARG A 14 -15.21 -0.56 -13.37
C ARG A 14 -15.55 0.93 -13.50
N ASP A 15 -16.78 1.22 -13.90
CA ASP A 15 -17.39 2.57 -13.96
C ASP A 15 -18.29 2.88 -12.73
N GLU A 16 -18.06 2.17 -11.62
CA GLU A 16 -18.74 2.42 -10.35
C GLU A 16 -18.37 3.80 -9.78
N ILE A 17 -19.32 4.46 -9.09
CA ILE A 17 -19.06 5.75 -8.44
C ILE A 17 -18.15 5.51 -7.21
N PRO A 18 -16.96 6.14 -7.11
CA PRO A 18 -16.03 5.90 -6.02
C PRO A 18 -16.57 6.42 -4.69
N LYS A 19 -16.87 5.48 -3.79
CA LYS A 19 -17.34 5.72 -2.42
C LYS A 19 -16.18 6.22 -1.52
N PRO A 20 -16.46 6.90 -0.39
CA PRO A 20 -15.41 7.29 0.56
C PRO A 20 -14.95 6.08 1.39
N THR A 21 -13.66 5.73 1.29
CA THR A 21 -13.11 4.53 1.94
C THR A 21 -13.25 4.54 3.47
N LEU A 22 -13.96 3.55 4.00
CA LEU A 22 -14.21 3.34 5.43
C LEU A 22 -13.28 2.24 6.00
N ALA A 23 -12.54 2.54 7.06
CA ALA A 23 -11.61 1.62 7.73
C ALA A 23 -10.62 0.89 6.79
N LEU A 24 -10.91 -0.35 6.38
CA LEU A 24 -10.11 -1.12 5.42
C LEU A 24 -11.04 -1.96 4.53
N GLU A 25 -11.29 -1.50 3.32
CA GLU A 25 -12.26 -2.10 2.38
C GLU A 25 -11.66 -3.20 1.52
N TYR A 26 -12.50 -4.07 0.92
CA TYR A 26 -12.11 -5.12 -0.01
C TYR A 26 -12.72 -4.90 -1.41
N THR A 27 -12.00 -5.29 -2.46
CA THR A 27 -12.47 -5.42 -3.84
C THR A 27 -11.64 -6.48 -4.57
N PHE A 28 -12.12 -7.07 -5.66
CA PHE A 28 -11.27 -7.92 -6.49
C PHE A 28 -11.47 -7.68 -7.99
N GLY A 29 -10.41 -7.95 -8.74
CA GLY A 29 -10.36 -7.98 -10.20
C GLY A 29 -10.24 -9.40 -10.72
N ARG A 30 -10.74 -9.63 -11.95
CA ARG A 30 -10.50 -10.86 -12.70
C ARG A 30 -10.10 -10.50 -14.12
N ARG A 31 -8.91 -10.91 -14.58
CA ARG A 31 -8.42 -10.59 -15.92
C ARG A 31 -7.93 -11.83 -16.67
N ALA A 32 -8.33 -11.98 -17.93
CA ALA A 32 -7.80 -13.02 -18.81
C ALA A 32 -6.47 -12.56 -19.43
N LYS A 33 -5.60 -13.52 -19.75
CA LYS A 33 -4.35 -13.28 -20.51
C LYS A 33 -4.49 -13.58 -22.00
N GLY A 34 -5.53 -14.29 -22.41
CA GLY A 34 -5.92 -14.49 -23.81
C GLY A 34 -7.32 -15.10 -23.92
N HIS A 35 -7.73 -15.49 -25.13
CA HIS A 35 -8.93 -16.30 -25.29
C HIS A 35 -8.78 -17.64 -24.57
N ASN A 36 -9.85 -18.07 -23.91
CA ASN A 36 -9.97 -19.34 -23.17
C ASN A 36 -8.93 -19.60 -22.06
N THR A 37 -8.09 -18.62 -21.69
CA THR A 37 -7.26 -18.72 -20.48
C THR A 37 -8.11 -18.56 -19.21
N PRO A 38 -7.84 -19.29 -18.11
CA PRO A 38 -8.44 -18.98 -16.82
C PRO A 38 -8.14 -17.52 -16.43
N LYS A 39 -9.10 -16.86 -15.78
CA LYS A 39 -8.95 -15.46 -15.36
C LYS A 39 -8.14 -15.39 -14.08
N ASP A 40 -6.97 -14.74 -14.14
CA ASP A 40 -6.20 -14.40 -12.93
C ASP A 40 -7.03 -13.51 -12.02
N ILE A 41 -7.03 -13.82 -10.72
CA ILE A 41 -7.73 -13.04 -9.70
C ILE A 41 -6.70 -12.21 -8.95
N ALA A 42 -6.79 -10.88 -9.10
CA ALA A 42 -6.01 -9.95 -8.29
C ALA A 42 -6.95 -9.30 -7.26
N ASN A 43 -6.63 -9.48 -5.99
CA ASN A 43 -7.45 -8.99 -4.89
C ASN A 43 -6.88 -7.65 -4.38
N PHE A 44 -7.74 -6.67 -4.15
CA PHE A 44 -7.42 -5.30 -3.78
C PHE A 44 -8.09 -4.97 -2.46
N TRP A 45 -7.41 -4.22 -1.61
CA TRP A 45 -8.00 -3.80 -0.36
C TRP A 45 -7.44 -2.41 -0.03
N GLU A 46 -8.23 -1.52 0.57
CA GLU A 46 -7.93 -0.10 0.60
C GLU A 46 -8.09 0.50 2.00
N LEU A 47 -7.00 1.04 2.55
CA LEU A 47 -7.00 1.66 3.88
C LEU A 47 -7.65 3.05 3.85
N GLY A 48 -8.85 3.17 4.43
CA GLY A 48 -9.50 4.42 4.81
C GLY A 48 -8.85 5.09 6.02
N GLY A 49 -9.37 6.21 6.49
CA GLY A 49 -8.83 6.95 7.66
C GLY A 49 -7.46 7.64 7.46
N GLY A 50 -6.58 7.12 6.60
CA GLY A 50 -5.25 7.68 6.33
C GLY A 50 -4.24 7.18 7.37
N THR A 51 -3.62 8.08 8.12
CA THR A 51 -2.69 7.74 9.20
C THR A 51 -3.38 7.43 10.54
N SER A 52 -4.70 7.62 10.65
CA SER A 52 -5.46 7.34 11.87
C SER A 52 -5.73 5.85 12.13
N LEU A 53 -5.48 4.96 11.16
CA LEU A 53 -5.83 3.53 11.21
C LEU A 53 -4.66 2.61 10.79
N LEU A 54 -3.44 3.01 11.14
CA LEU A 54 -2.21 2.26 10.80
C LEU A 54 -2.21 0.82 11.37
N ASP A 55 -2.92 0.57 12.47
CA ASP A 55 -3.08 -0.76 13.08
C ASP A 55 -3.87 -1.76 12.22
N LEU A 56 -4.49 -1.30 11.13
CA LEU A 56 -5.12 -2.17 10.12
C LEU A 56 -4.15 -2.62 9.03
N ILE A 57 -2.91 -2.11 8.97
CA ILE A 57 -1.87 -2.52 7.99
C ILE A 57 -1.29 -3.94 8.27
N PRO A 58 -1.20 -4.44 9.53
CA PRO A 58 -0.69 -5.79 9.80
C PRO A 58 -1.65 -6.93 9.46
N VAL A 59 -2.95 -6.79 9.81
CA VAL A 59 -4.02 -7.77 9.53
C VAL A 59 -4.01 -8.34 8.08
N PRO A 60 -3.83 -7.51 7.04
CA PRO A 60 -3.92 -7.97 5.66
C PRO A 60 -2.69 -8.78 5.17
N ILE A 61 -1.51 -8.51 5.71
CA ILE A 61 -0.22 -9.02 5.22
C ILE A 61 0.18 -10.27 6.01
N THR A 62 0.33 -11.41 5.32
CA THR A 62 0.47 -12.74 5.92
C THR A 62 1.67 -13.51 5.37
N THR A 63 2.14 -14.54 6.09
CA THR A 63 3.24 -15.41 5.64
C THR A 63 2.94 -16.21 4.37
N THR A 64 1.66 -16.32 3.96
CA THR A 64 1.26 -17.01 2.72
C THR A 64 1.24 -16.06 1.52
N ASN A 65 0.69 -14.84 1.66
CA ASN A 65 0.59 -13.89 0.54
C ASN A 65 1.88 -13.09 0.28
N ILE A 66 2.85 -13.08 1.21
CA ILE A 66 4.08 -12.25 1.14
C ILE A 66 4.90 -12.37 -0.17
N ARG A 67 4.90 -13.53 -0.85
CA ARG A 67 5.64 -13.72 -2.13
C ARG A 67 5.01 -13.02 -3.33
N THR A 68 3.69 -12.86 -3.31
CA THR A 68 2.84 -12.26 -4.35
C THR A 68 2.33 -10.86 -3.97
N LEU A 69 2.56 -10.46 -2.72
CA LEU A 69 2.22 -9.14 -2.20
C LEU A 69 2.91 -8.02 -2.98
N SER A 70 2.25 -6.87 -3.06
CA SER A 70 2.78 -5.61 -3.59
C SER A 70 2.05 -4.45 -2.92
N ILE A 71 2.74 -3.32 -2.75
CA ILE A 71 2.22 -2.13 -2.06
C ILE A 71 2.02 -1.00 -3.06
N VAL A 72 0.91 -0.28 -2.94
CA VAL A 72 0.62 0.92 -3.74
C VAL A 72 0.31 2.07 -2.78
N LEU A 73 1.30 2.95 -2.60
CA LEU A 73 1.17 4.13 -1.77
C LEU A 73 0.59 5.27 -2.60
N VAL A 74 -0.54 5.84 -2.19
CA VAL A 74 -1.18 6.97 -2.90
C VAL A 74 -1.12 8.22 -2.04
N LEU A 75 -0.34 9.19 -2.49
CA LEU A 75 -0.12 10.48 -1.84
C LEU A 75 -1.01 11.57 -2.47
N ASP A 76 -1.39 12.58 -1.68
CA ASP A 76 -2.26 13.67 -2.11
C ASP A 76 -1.42 14.92 -2.40
N LEU A 77 -1.06 15.15 -3.68
CA LEU A 77 -0.14 16.22 -4.08
C LEU A 77 -0.70 17.63 -3.79
N SER A 78 -2.01 17.77 -3.58
CA SER A 78 -2.62 19.06 -3.24
C SER A 78 -2.45 19.46 -1.77
N LYS A 79 -1.72 18.68 -0.97
CA LYS A 79 -1.52 18.86 0.48
C LYS A 79 -0.06 18.57 0.88
N PRO A 80 0.92 19.41 0.46
CA PRO A 80 2.34 19.09 0.65
C PRO A 80 2.74 18.98 2.13
N ASN A 81 2.14 19.78 3.03
CA ASN A 81 2.37 19.67 4.49
C ASN A 81 1.87 18.37 5.12
N GLU A 82 1.01 17.58 4.45
CA GLU A 82 0.57 16.25 4.88
C GLU A 82 1.36 15.13 4.17
N LEU A 83 2.15 15.45 3.13
CA LEU A 83 2.71 14.46 2.22
C LEU A 83 3.83 13.63 2.86
N TRP A 84 4.85 14.27 3.43
CA TRP A 84 5.97 13.53 4.04
C TRP A 84 5.53 12.72 5.29
N PRO A 85 4.84 13.29 6.29
CA PRO A 85 4.45 12.52 7.48
C PRO A 85 3.52 11.34 7.18
N ALA A 86 2.65 11.46 6.17
CA ALA A 86 1.82 10.34 5.71
C ALA A 86 2.65 9.27 4.98
N MET A 87 3.53 9.67 4.08
CA MET A 87 4.44 8.77 3.35
C MET A 87 5.33 7.98 4.32
N GLU A 88 5.98 8.67 5.26
CA GLU A 88 6.90 8.08 6.22
C GLU A 88 6.20 7.08 7.15
N SER A 89 5.13 7.48 7.84
CA SER A 89 4.43 6.60 8.78
C SER A 89 3.81 5.36 8.09
N LEU A 90 3.21 5.53 6.90
CA LEU A 90 2.68 4.40 6.12
C LEU A 90 3.79 3.42 5.70
N LEU A 91 4.93 3.92 5.20
CA LEU A 91 6.04 3.06 4.77
C LEU A 91 6.76 2.39 5.95
N GLN A 92 6.98 3.10 7.06
CA GLN A 92 7.61 2.55 8.26
C GLN A 92 6.78 1.42 8.90
N VAL A 93 5.47 1.63 9.11
CA VAL A 93 4.58 0.60 9.67
C VAL A 93 4.50 -0.61 8.74
N THR A 94 4.36 -0.38 7.42
CA THR A 94 4.31 -1.47 6.43
C THR A 94 5.61 -2.25 6.41
N ARG A 95 6.78 -1.58 6.32
CA ARG A 95 8.10 -2.22 6.32
C ARG A 95 8.31 -3.05 7.59
N LYS A 96 8.07 -2.47 8.77
CA LYS A 96 8.23 -3.14 10.08
C LYS A 96 7.43 -4.45 10.18
N HIS A 97 6.20 -4.49 9.68
CA HIS A 97 5.41 -5.72 9.68
C HIS A 97 5.85 -6.69 8.57
N VAL A 98 6.18 -6.21 7.38
CA VAL A 98 6.73 -7.03 6.28
C VAL A 98 8.02 -7.72 6.68
N ASP A 99 8.97 -7.02 7.29
CA ASP A 99 10.23 -7.60 7.78
C ASP A 99 10.00 -8.62 8.92
N ARG A 100 9.01 -8.39 9.79
CA ARG A 100 8.57 -9.38 10.79
C ARG A 100 8.02 -10.66 10.12
N ILE A 101 7.20 -10.51 9.07
CA ILE A 101 6.64 -11.64 8.31
C ILE A 101 7.72 -12.39 7.52
N ILE A 102 8.66 -11.69 6.89
CA ILE A 102 9.81 -12.30 6.19
C ILE A 102 10.75 -13.01 7.17
N THR A 103 10.98 -12.45 8.37
CA THR A 103 11.78 -13.09 9.42
C THR A 103 11.10 -14.37 9.93
N LYS A 104 9.78 -14.32 10.19
CA LYS A 104 8.99 -15.51 10.57
C LYS A 104 8.98 -16.58 9.47
N LEU A 105 8.93 -16.17 8.20
CA LEU A 105 9.07 -17.09 7.07
C LEU A 105 10.49 -17.67 6.96
N GLY A 106 11.52 -16.88 7.26
CA GLY A 106 12.91 -17.33 7.26
C GLY A 106 13.20 -18.43 8.28
N GLN A 107 12.48 -18.45 9.41
CA GLN A 107 12.58 -19.51 10.43
C GLN A 107 12.07 -20.87 9.94
N THR A 108 11.11 -20.90 9.01
CA THR A 108 10.54 -22.15 8.47
C THR A 108 11.03 -22.49 7.06
N ASN A 109 11.42 -21.48 6.27
CA ASN A 109 11.97 -21.62 4.93
C ASN A 109 12.98 -20.49 4.63
N PRO A 110 14.28 -20.67 4.99
CA PRO A 110 15.32 -19.68 4.74
C PRO A 110 15.45 -19.30 3.25
N LYS A 111 15.31 -20.28 2.35
CA LYS A 111 15.39 -20.05 0.89
C LYS A 111 14.33 -19.06 0.42
N ALA A 112 13.09 -19.22 0.87
CA ALA A 112 11.98 -18.32 0.55
C ALA A 112 12.22 -16.88 1.01
N ALA A 113 12.77 -16.69 2.21
CA ALA A 113 13.09 -15.35 2.72
C ALA A 113 14.23 -14.70 1.91
N THR A 114 15.22 -15.48 1.48
CA THR A 114 16.30 -15.02 0.58
C THR A 114 15.78 -14.69 -0.82
N GLU A 115 14.93 -15.54 -1.41
CA GLU A 115 14.27 -15.34 -2.71
C GLU A 115 13.50 -14.02 -2.77
N ILE A 116 12.72 -13.69 -1.72
CA ILE A 116 11.95 -12.44 -1.63
C ILE A 116 12.89 -11.22 -1.67
N LYS A 117 13.95 -11.22 -0.85
CA LYS A 117 14.92 -10.12 -0.81
C LYS A 117 15.68 -9.99 -2.14
N GLN A 118 16.12 -11.10 -2.73
CA GLN A 118 16.83 -11.09 -4.02
C GLN A 118 15.94 -10.64 -5.18
N LYS A 119 14.64 -10.99 -5.19
CA LYS A 119 13.67 -10.55 -6.22
C LYS A 119 13.62 -9.03 -6.35
N MET A 120 13.72 -8.29 -5.24
CA MET A 120 13.77 -6.83 -5.25
C MET A 120 15.05 -6.30 -5.87
N TRP A 121 16.20 -6.86 -5.48
CA TRP A 121 17.51 -6.53 -6.05
C TRP A 121 17.71 -6.95 -7.52
N ASN A 122 16.82 -7.78 -8.07
CA ASN A 122 16.78 -8.15 -9.49
C ASN A 122 15.97 -7.17 -10.36
N ASN A 123 15.16 -6.28 -9.76
CA ASN A 123 14.46 -5.22 -10.51
C ASN A 123 15.38 -4.06 -10.90
N LEU A 124 16.49 -3.88 -10.18
CA LEU A 124 17.54 -2.90 -10.44
C LEU A 124 18.68 -3.54 -11.27
N PRO A 125 19.23 -2.87 -12.30
CA PRO A 125 20.43 -3.33 -12.99
C PRO A 125 21.60 -3.63 -12.04
N LYS A 126 22.41 -4.65 -12.35
CA LYS A 126 23.52 -5.10 -11.48
C LYS A 126 24.66 -4.08 -11.42
N ASP A 127 24.81 -3.36 -12.52
CA ASP A 127 25.72 -2.29 -12.87
C ASP A 127 25.18 -0.88 -12.51
N HIS A 128 24.04 -0.79 -11.82
CA HIS A 128 23.45 0.49 -11.46
C HIS A 128 24.33 1.25 -10.45
N PRO A 129 24.68 2.54 -10.69
CA PRO A 129 25.67 3.26 -9.89
C PRO A 129 25.25 3.47 -8.43
N ASP A 130 23.94 3.63 -8.16
CA ASP A 130 23.44 3.93 -6.81
C ASP A 130 23.15 2.67 -5.99
N ARG A 131 23.56 1.48 -6.46
CA ARG A 131 23.15 0.18 -5.89
C ARG A 131 23.55 -0.01 -4.42
N GLU A 132 24.58 0.68 -3.95
CA GLU A 132 25.04 0.69 -2.55
C GLU A 132 24.44 1.84 -1.71
N LEU A 133 23.74 2.79 -2.34
CA LEU A 133 23.22 4.02 -1.72
C LEU A 133 21.70 3.99 -1.47
N ILE A 134 21.03 2.89 -1.83
CA ILE A 134 19.58 2.69 -1.72
C ILE A 134 19.23 1.57 -0.74
N ASP A 135 18.02 1.62 -0.17
CA ASP A 135 17.44 0.58 0.69
C ASP A 135 16.10 0.10 0.09
N PRO A 136 16.12 -0.80 -0.92
CA PRO A 136 14.91 -1.21 -1.62
C PRO A 136 13.84 -1.75 -0.66
N PHE A 137 12.59 -1.37 -0.88
CA PHE A 137 11.49 -1.89 -0.08
C PHE A 137 11.45 -3.43 -0.20
N PRO A 138 11.27 -4.19 0.89
CA PRO A 138 11.40 -5.66 0.89
C PRO A 138 10.39 -6.43 0.01
N ILE A 139 9.43 -5.73 -0.60
CA ILE A 139 8.41 -6.21 -1.54
C ILE A 139 8.13 -5.10 -2.58
N PRO A 140 7.53 -5.39 -3.75
CA PRO A 140 7.31 -4.39 -4.80
C PRO A 140 6.45 -3.21 -4.33
N LEU A 141 6.89 -1.99 -4.65
CA LEU A 141 6.26 -0.74 -4.25
C LEU A 141 6.00 0.16 -5.47
N ILE A 142 4.81 0.78 -5.53
CA ILE A 142 4.50 1.91 -6.40
C ILE A 142 4.14 3.10 -5.51
N ILE A 143 4.70 4.27 -5.80
CA ILE A 143 4.29 5.55 -5.23
C ILE A 143 3.49 6.33 -6.28
N ILE A 144 2.27 6.73 -5.94
CA ILE A 144 1.34 7.44 -6.81
C ILE A 144 1.09 8.84 -6.26
N GLY A 145 1.53 9.86 -7.00
CA GLY A 145 1.15 11.25 -6.75
C GLY A 145 -0.24 11.53 -7.33
N SER A 146 -1.27 11.54 -6.49
CA SER A 146 -2.64 11.82 -6.91
C SER A 146 -2.99 13.32 -6.87
N LYS A 147 -4.02 13.71 -7.64
CA LYS A 147 -4.42 15.11 -7.90
C LYS A 147 -3.33 15.96 -8.56
N TYR A 148 -2.64 15.41 -9.56
CA TYR A 148 -1.72 16.17 -10.40
C TYR A 148 -2.39 17.43 -11.00
N ASP A 149 -3.71 17.40 -11.23
CA ASP A 149 -4.53 18.54 -11.67
C ASP A 149 -4.53 19.75 -10.72
N LEU A 150 -4.29 19.57 -9.42
CA LEU A 150 -4.17 20.68 -8.47
C LEU A 150 -2.72 21.06 -8.19
N PHE A 151 -1.80 20.11 -8.35
CA PHE A 151 -0.37 20.31 -8.13
C PHE A 151 0.32 21.03 -9.31
N HIS A 152 -0.19 20.88 -10.54
CA HIS A 152 0.35 21.56 -11.71
C HIS A 152 0.34 23.09 -11.57
N GLU A 153 -0.67 23.62 -10.87
CA GLU A 153 -0.90 25.05 -10.60
C GLU A 153 0.00 25.65 -9.50
N PHE A 154 0.79 24.83 -8.78
CA PHE A 154 1.68 25.33 -7.70
C PHE A 154 2.87 26.12 -8.26
N ASP A 155 3.54 26.92 -7.42
CA ASP A 155 4.76 27.63 -7.79
C ASP A 155 5.90 26.71 -8.23
N SER A 156 6.73 27.16 -9.17
CA SER A 156 7.81 26.35 -9.76
C SER A 156 8.80 25.80 -8.72
N GLU A 157 9.15 26.59 -7.69
CA GLU A 157 10.02 26.10 -6.60
C GLU A 157 9.32 25.04 -5.73
N MET A 158 8.03 25.23 -5.39
CA MET A 158 7.26 24.21 -4.66
C MET A 158 7.18 22.90 -5.46
N LYS A 159 6.89 23.00 -6.77
CA LYS A 159 6.85 21.86 -7.69
C LYS A 159 8.20 21.14 -7.75
N LYS A 160 9.29 21.88 -7.96
CA LYS A 160 10.69 21.40 -7.99
C LYS A 160 11.07 20.62 -6.73
N ILE A 161 10.69 21.08 -5.55
CA ILE A 161 10.94 20.39 -4.27
C ILE A 161 10.18 19.06 -4.22
N ILE A 162 8.88 19.06 -4.54
CA ILE A 162 8.03 17.86 -4.52
C ILE A 162 8.47 16.84 -5.58
N TYR A 163 8.77 17.28 -6.81
CA TYR A 163 9.31 16.45 -7.89
C TYR A 163 10.61 15.75 -7.48
N LYS A 164 11.60 16.50 -6.98
CA LYS A 164 12.89 15.92 -6.58
C LYS A 164 12.75 14.98 -5.40
N THR A 165 11.99 15.37 -4.37
CA THR A 165 11.83 14.56 -3.14
C THR A 165 11.11 13.24 -3.43
N LEU A 166 10.03 13.25 -4.21
CA LEU A 166 9.34 12.02 -4.57
C LEU A 166 10.18 11.12 -5.49
N ARG A 167 10.97 11.68 -6.41
CA ARG A 167 11.95 10.89 -7.19
C ARG A 167 12.99 10.24 -6.29
N PHE A 168 13.61 11.00 -5.38
CA PHE A 168 14.57 10.46 -4.42
C PHE A 168 13.98 9.32 -3.59
N VAL A 169 12.83 9.52 -2.94
CA VAL A 169 12.22 8.49 -2.08
C VAL A 169 11.79 7.26 -2.87
N SER A 170 11.30 7.44 -4.10
CA SER A 170 10.95 6.30 -4.97
C SER A 170 12.19 5.52 -5.38
N HIS A 171 13.26 6.20 -5.78
CA HIS A 171 14.52 5.57 -6.16
C HIS A 171 15.20 4.85 -4.98
N TYR A 172 15.27 5.52 -3.83
CA TYR A 172 15.81 4.98 -2.58
C TYR A 172 15.11 3.69 -2.13
N TYR A 173 13.79 3.60 -2.31
CA TYR A 173 13.01 2.39 -2.02
C TYR A 173 12.86 1.43 -3.21
N GLY A 174 13.53 1.65 -4.35
CA GLY A 174 13.41 0.79 -5.54
C GLY A 174 11.99 0.72 -6.11
N ALA A 175 11.18 1.75 -5.89
CA ALA A 175 9.77 1.84 -6.26
C ALA A 175 9.58 2.47 -7.65
N SER A 176 8.40 2.23 -8.25
CA SER A 176 7.96 2.99 -9.43
C SER A 176 7.18 4.23 -9.00
N LEU A 177 7.39 5.36 -9.69
CA LEU A 177 6.71 6.64 -9.41
C LEU A 177 5.80 7.05 -10.56
N VAL A 178 4.55 7.41 -10.28
CA VAL A 178 3.62 7.94 -11.29
C VAL A 178 2.75 9.07 -10.72
N PHE A 179 2.58 10.15 -11.48
CA PHE A 179 1.65 11.23 -11.15
C PHE A 179 0.36 11.07 -11.96
N THR A 180 -0.79 11.21 -11.28
CA THR A 180 -2.11 11.04 -11.88
C THR A 180 -3.13 12.07 -11.39
N SER A 181 -4.10 12.36 -12.25
CA SER A 181 -5.25 13.23 -11.99
C SER A 181 -6.55 12.48 -12.30
N LYS A 182 -7.65 13.21 -12.47
CA LYS A 182 -8.91 12.70 -13.04
C LYS A 182 -8.81 12.39 -14.55
N SER A 183 -7.70 12.70 -15.20
CA SER A 183 -7.50 12.44 -16.63
C SER A 183 -7.33 10.95 -16.91
N GLU A 184 -8.21 10.39 -17.74
CA GLU A 184 -8.18 8.97 -18.14
C GLU A 184 -6.83 8.57 -18.76
N ALA A 185 -6.16 9.47 -19.49
CA ALA A 185 -4.83 9.22 -20.06
C ALA A 185 -3.73 9.00 -19.00
N LEU A 186 -3.89 9.54 -17.77
CA LEU A 186 -2.96 9.31 -16.66
C LEU A 186 -3.38 8.12 -15.79
N LEU A 187 -4.69 7.90 -15.65
CA LEU A 187 -5.25 6.72 -15.01
C LEU A 187 -4.86 5.44 -15.78
N LEU A 188 -4.88 5.47 -17.12
CA LEU A 188 -4.40 4.37 -17.97
C LEU A 188 -2.90 4.09 -17.80
N LYS A 189 -2.04 5.12 -17.69
CA LYS A 189 -0.60 4.94 -17.39
C LYS A 189 -0.39 4.32 -16.01
N THR A 190 -1.06 4.85 -14.99
CA THR A 190 -1.04 4.34 -13.61
C THR A 190 -1.48 2.88 -13.56
N ARG A 191 -2.53 2.56 -14.31
CA ARG A 191 -3.08 1.23 -14.50
C ARG A 191 -2.09 0.25 -15.14
N THR A 192 -1.20 0.67 -16.04
CA THR A 192 -0.15 -0.22 -16.59
C THR A 192 0.77 -0.76 -15.49
N LEU A 193 1.24 0.11 -14.58
CA LEU A 193 2.11 -0.30 -13.47
C LEU A 193 1.37 -1.21 -12.47
N ILE A 194 0.12 -0.90 -12.15
CA ILE A 194 -0.69 -1.74 -11.25
C ILE A 194 -0.98 -3.11 -11.90
N ASN A 195 -1.24 -3.17 -13.21
CA ASN A 195 -1.42 -4.43 -13.95
C ASN A 195 -0.13 -5.26 -14.04
N HIS A 196 1.05 -4.63 -14.10
CA HIS A 196 2.33 -5.33 -14.04
C HIS A 196 2.47 -6.10 -12.73
N LEU A 197 2.16 -5.47 -11.58
CA LEU A 197 2.25 -6.13 -10.27
C LEU A 197 1.10 -7.12 -10.02
N ALA A 198 -0.12 -6.78 -10.44
CA ALA A 198 -1.33 -7.59 -10.20
C ALA A 198 -1.42 -8.85 -11.08
N PHE A 199 -0.89 -8.81 -12.31
CA PHE A 199 -1.08 -9.87 -13.30
C PHE A 199 0.19 -10.27 -14.08
N GLY A 200 1.29 -9.50 -13.99
CA GLY A 200 2.53 -9.79 -14.72
C GLY A 200 2.55 -9.32 -16.18
N PHE A 201 1.69 -8.37 -16.59
CA PHE A 201 1.80 -7.72 -17.90
C PHE A 201 3.07 -6.86 -18.00
N ASP A 202 3.51 -6.49 -19.20
CA ASP A 202 4.66 -5.58 -19.37
C ASP A 202 4.35 -4.20 -18.74
N ARG A 203 5.33 -3.64 -18.03
CA ARG A 203 5.29 -2.29 -17.45
C ARG A 203 5.58 -1.19 -18.48
N GLY A 204 6.13 -1.56 -19.63
CA GLY A 204 6.59 -0.65 -20.67
C GLY A 204 7.96 -0.04 -20.35
N LYS A 205 8.61 0.52 -21.39
CA LYS A 205 9.95 1.12 -21.31
C LYS A 205 9.95 2.66 -21.37
N SER A 206 8.78 3.28 -21.39
CA SER A 206 8.66 4.74 -21.42
C SER A 206 8.94 5.33 -20.03
N MET A 207 9.64 6.46 -20.01
CA MET A 207 9.90 7.24 -18.80
C MET A 207 9.61 8.73 -19.09
N SER A 208 9.11 9.45 -18.08
CA SER A 208 8.83 10.89 -18.16
C SER A 208 9.26 11.56 -16.87
N VAL A 209 10.22 12.48 -16.99
CA VAL A 209 10.91 13.19 -15.89
C VAL A 209 10.83 14.72 -16.04
N ASP A 210 10.21 15.18 -17.12
CA ASP A 210 9.97 16.60 -17.42
C ASP A 210 9.06 17.23 -16.37
N GLN A 211 9.52 18.30 -15.71
CA GLN A 211 8.81 18.98 -14.62
C GLN A 211 7.52 19.69 -15.07
N ASN A 212 7.30 19.85 -16.38
CA ASN A 212 6.05 20.38 -16.93
C ASN A 212 5.01 19.25 -17.17
N LYS A 213 5.41 17.99 -17.04
CA LYS A 213 4.59 16.80 -17.33
C LYS A 213 4.43 15.93 -16.08
N PRO A 214 3.32 15.17 -15.96
CA PRO A 214 3.16 14.23 -14.87
C PRO A 214 4.25 13.13 -14.96
N LEU A 215 4.95 12.90 -13.84
CA LEU A 215 5.98 11.87 -13.77
C LEU A 215 5.46 10.49 -14.15
N PHE A 216 6.30 9.72 -14.82
CA PHE A 216 6.13 8.28 -15.01
C PHE A 216 7.52 7.64 -15.05
N ILE A 217 7.91 6.97 -13.97
CA ILE A 217 9.28 6.47 -13.75
C ILE A 217 9.16 5.03 -13.24
N PRO A 218 9.38 4.02 -14.11
CA PRO A 218 9.47 2.63 -13.68
C PRO A 218 10.65 2.41 -12.72
N ALA A 219 10.48 1.49 -11.77
CA ALA A 219 11.54 1.11 -10.82
C ALA A 219 12.85 0.76 -11.53
N GLY A 220 13.95 1.36 -11.06
CA GLY A 220 15.30 1.13 -11.60
C GLY A 220 15.65 1.88 -12.89
N MET A 221 14.85 2.87 -13.31
CA MET A 221 15.16 3.76 -14.45
C MET A 221 15.63 5.17 -14.06
N ASP A 222 15.56 5.54 -12.78
CA ASP A 222 16.08 6.82 -12.26
C ASP A 222 17.50 6.64 -11.67
N SER A 223 18.15 7.74 -11.31
CA SER A 223 19.44 7.75 -10.62
C SER A 223 19.67 9.02 -9.79
N LEU A 224 20.45 8.91 -8.71
CA LEU A 224 20.75 10.04 -7.80
C LEU A 224 21.46 11.19 -8.54
N SER A 225 22.26 10.89 -9.56
CA SER A 225 22.88 11.90 -10.44
C SER A 225 21.85 12.65 -11.31
N GLN A 226 20.81 11.97 -11.81
CA GLN A 226 19.70 12.59 -12.57
C GLN A 226 18.66 13.29 -11.68
N ILE A 227 18.62 12.98 -10.39
CA ILE A 227 17.80 13.67 -9.38
C ILE A 227 18.56 14.91 -8.88
N GLY A 228 19.89 14.78 -8.72
CA GLY A 228 20.77 15.79 -8.14
C GLY A 228 20.53 16.01 -6.64
N PRO A 229 21.25 16.96 -6.01
CA PRO A 229 21.12 17.24 -4.58
C PRO A 229 19.72 17.75 -4.19
N PRO A 230 19.37 17.68 -2.89
CA PRO A 230 18.18 18.33 -2.34
C PRO A 230 18.07 19.80 -2.79
N PRO A 231 16.88 20.29 -3.17
CA PRO A 231 16.67 21.67 -3.58
C PRO A 231 16.63 22.63 -2.37
N ALA A 232 17.81 22.88 -1.80
CA ALA A 232 18.09 23.89 -0.79
C ALA A 232 19.34 24.69 -1.19
N ALA A 233 19.60 25.82 -0.51
CA ALA A 233 20.87 26.53 -0.69
C ALA A 233 22.04 25.69 -0.14
N GLU A 234 23.20 25.72 -0.79
CA GLU A 234 24.39 24.97 -0.34
C GLU A 234 24.80 25.36 1.10
N SER A 235 24.62 26.65 1.43
CA SER A 235 24.86 27.21 2.76
C SER A 235 23.81 26.81 3.82
N ASP A 236 22.70 26.17 3.44
CA ASP A 236 21.79 25.48 4.35
C ASP A 236 22.18 24.00 4.50
N ILE A 237 22.50 23.31 3.40
CA ILE A 237 22.80 21.87 3.38
C ILE A 237 23.93 21.55 4.37
N GLY A 238 25.02 22.33 4.38
CA GLY A 238 26.14 22.17 5.32
C GLY A 238 25.82 22.47 6.79
N LYS A 239 24.62 22.94 7.13
CA LYS A 239 24.14 23.18 8.51
C LYS A 239 23.12 22.13 8.97
N LEU A 240 22.62 21.28 8.07
CA LEU A 240 21.66 20.24 8.38
C LEU A 240 22.38 18.99 8.89
N ASN A 241 22.48 18.85 10.21
CA ASN A 241 22.99 17.64 10.87
C ASN A 241 22.07 16.43 10.58
N ALA A 242 22.25 15.79 9.43
CA ALA A 242 21.56 14.58 8.98
C ALA A 242 22.47 13.36 9.19
N GLN A 243 21.89 12.22 9.62
CA GLN A 243 22.65 10.97 9.79
C GLN A 243 22.51 10.05 8.57
N THR A 244 21.37 10.10 7.90
CA THR A 244 21.08 9.38 6.65
C THR A 244 20.73 10.36 5.52
N PRO A 245 20.82 9.93 4.24
CA PRO A 245 20.29 10.69 3.12
C PRO A 245 18.79 11.01 3.29
N MET A 246 18.01 10.07 3.86
CA MET A 246 16.57 10.26 4.10
C MET A 246 16.30 11.44 5.05
N ASP A 247 17.09 11.58 6.13
CA ASP A 247 16.96 12.71 7.07
C ASP A 247 17.27 14.05 6.41
N LEU A 248 18.23 14.08 5.48
CA LEU A 248 18.60 15.30 4.77
C LEU A 248 17.47 15.76 3.84
N TRP A 249 16.88 14.83 3.08
CA TRP A 249 15.70 15.11 2.25
C TRP A 249 14.48 15.48 3.09
N ASN A 250 14.27 14.85 4.25
CA ASN A 250 13.22 15.22 5.18
C ASN A 250 13.36 16.69 5.63
N LYS A 251 14.52 17.06 6.18
CA LYS A 251 14.77 18.42 6.72
C LYS A 251 14.63 19.51 5.66
N VAL A 252 15.00 19.24 4.41
CA VAL A 252 14.78 20.15 3.28
C VAL A 252 13.29 20.25 2.92
N PHE A 253 12.56 19.14 2.95
CA PHE A 253 11.11 19.11 2.70
C PHE A 253 10.32 19.83 3.81
N GLU A 254 10.61 19.57 5.09
CA GLU A 254 9.97 20.24 6.24
C GLU A 254 10.26 21.74 6.29
N LYS A 255 11.48 22.18 5.90
CA LYS A 255 11.80 23.61 5.80
C LYS A 255 10.91 24.33 4.77
N ALA A 256 10.54 23.66 3.67
CA ALA A 256 9.67 24.19 2.64
C ALA A 256 8.17 24.02 2.94
N PHE A 257 7.81 22.90 3.55
CA PHE A 257 6.42 22.53 3.85
C PHE A 257 6.28 22.08 5.31
N PRO A 258 6.36 23.00 6.30
CA PRO A 258 6.30 22.65 7.71
C PRO A 258 5.07 21.77 8.01
N PRO A 259 5.23 20.65 8.73
CA PRO A 259 4.12 19.74 9.00
C PRO A 259 3.05 20.49 9.79
N LYS A 260 1.82 20.51 9.24
CA LYS A 260 0.70 21.10 9.96
C LYS A 260 0.30 20.15 11.07
N ASN A 261 0.31 20.63 12.32
CA ASN A 261 -0.26 19.94 13.48
C ASN A 261 -1.79 19.84 13.34
N ILE A 262 -2.22 18.95 12.43
CA ILE A 262 -3.59 18.46 12.37
C ILE A 262 -3.73 17.55 13.58
N GLY A 263 -4.38 18.05 14.64
CA GLY A 263 -4.75 17.22 15.79
C GLY A 263 -5.48 15.96 15.31
N VAL A 264 -5.28 14.84 16.02
CA VAL A 264 -5.69 13.49 15.57
C VAL A 264 -7.20 13.36 15.28
N PHE A 265 -8.00 14.33 15.73
CA PHE A 265 -9.38 14.62 15.34
C PHE A 265 -9.57 15.01 13.86
N LYS A 266 -9.20 14.13 12.93
CA LYS A 266 -10.07 13.88 11.77
C LYS A 266 -11.13 12.91 12.26
N GLU A 267 -12.41 13.25 12.08
CA GLU A 267 -13.52 12.37 12.46
C GLU A 267 -13.39 11.01 11.76
N VAL A 268 -12.90 10.00 12.50
CA VAL A 268 -13.12 8.61 12.14
C VAL A 268 -14.58 8.34 12.46
N LYS A 269 -15.45 8.58 11.46
CA LYS A 269 -16.85 8.18 11.54
C LYS A 269 -16.90 6.70 11.92
N ASP A 270 -17.61 6.39 13.01
CA ASP A 270 -17.75 5.03 13.50
C ASP A 270 -18.30 4.15 12.37
N PRO A 271 -17.58 3.11 11.92
CA PRO A 271 -18.06 2.21 10.89
C PRO A 271 -19.39 1.52 11.22
N ALA A 272 -19.77 1.43 12.50
CA ALA A 272 -21.08 0.91 12.93
C ALA A 272 -22.22 1.94 12.83
N GLN A 273 -21.95 3.19 12.46
CA GLN A 273 -22.95 4.28 12.30
C GLN A 273 -23.07 4.78 10.86
N ASP A 274 -22.34 4.21 9.89
CA ASP A 274 -22.41 4.62 8.49
C ASP A 274 -23.62 3.98 7.79
N PRO A 275 -24.60 4.76 7.27
CA PRO A 275 -25.80 4.22 6.62
C PRO A 275 -25.53 3.33 5.39
N GLN A 276 -24.32 3.37 4.82
CA GLN A 276 -23.91 2.45 3.75
C GLN A 276 -23.82 0.98 4.20
N TYR A 277 -23.67 0.75 5.51
CA TYR A 277 -23.45 -0.57 6.12
C TYR A 277 -24.51 -0.91 7.18
N ALA A 278 -25.67 -0.25 7.11
CA ALA A 278 -26.81 -0.51 7.99
C ALA A 278 -27.48 -1.84 7.61
N GLU A 279 -27.56 -2.77 8.56
CA GLU A 279 -28.18 -4.08 8.41
C GLU A 279 -29.08 -4.32 9.62
N TYR A 280 -30.40 -4.25 9.42
CA TYR A 280 -31.40 -4.17 10.50
C TYR A 280 -31.20 -5.20 11.63
N GLU A 281 -30.94 -6.46 11.30
CA GLU A 281 -30.73 -7.52 12.28
C GLU A 281 -29.42 -7.32 13.08
N VAL A 282 -28.36 -6.89 12.41
CA VAL A 282 -27.06 -6.58 13.03
C VAL A 282 -27.17 -5.37 13.95
N ASP A 283 -27.89 -4.34 13.53
CA ASP A 283 -28.03 -3.09 14.27
C ASP A 283 -28.97 -3.21 15.48
N VAL A 284 -30.02 -4.02 15.39
CA VAL A 284 -30.83 -4.42 16.55
C VAL A 284 -29.98 -5.20 17.57
N MET A 285 -29.15 -6.15 17.10
CA MET A 285 -28.26 -6.93 17.99
C MET A 285 -27.14 -6.07 18.61
N ARG A 286 -26.59 -5.10 17.86
CA ARG A 286 -25.67 -4.06 18.39
C ARG A 286 -26.35 -3.21 19.46
N GLY A 287 -27.56 -2.73 19.22
CA GLY A 287 -28.33 -1.92 20.18
C GLY A 287 -28.53 -2.64 21.52
N GLN A 288 -28.97 -3.90 21.47
CA GLN A 288 -29.11 -4.75 22.66
C GLN A 288 -27.78 -4.98 23.38
N LYS A 289 -26.68 -5.23 22.65
CA LYS A 289 -25.35 -5.42 23.27
C LYS A 289 -24.85 -4.14 23.94
N ASN A 290 -25.01 -2.99 23.28
CA ASN A 290 -24.55 -1.70 23.80
C ASN A 290 -25.30 -1.29 25.07
N GLN A 291 -26.61 -1.54 25.14
CA GLN A 291 -27.40 -1.39 26.36
C GLN A 291 -26.87 -2.27 27.50
N ARG A 292 -26.55 -3.55 27.21
CA ARG A 292 -25.98 -4.49 28.22
C ARG A 292 -24.56 -4.14 28.67
N SER A 293 -23.73 -3.51 27.83
CA SER A 293 -22.42 -3.01 28.27
C SER A 293 -22.54 -1.77 29.13
N LEU A 294 -23.54 -0.91 28.89
CA LEU A 294 -23.79 0.28 29.71
C LEU A 294 -24.43 -0.06 31.07
N SER A 295 -25.14 -1.19 31.20
CA SER A 295 -25.64 -1.66 32.50
C SER A 295 -24.61 -2.40 33.36
N ASN A 296 -23.47 -2.80 32.79
CA ASN A 296 -22.54 -3.75 33.41
C ASN A 296 -21.17 -3.12 33.75
N SER A 297 -21.16 -1.93 34.34
CA SER A 297 -20.06 -1.49 35.20
C SER A 297 -20.60 -0.65 36.37
N PRO A 298 -19.99 -0.71 37.57
CA PRO A 298 -18.76 -1.42 37.94
C PRO A 298 -19.01 -2.65 38.85
N PHE A 299 -18.16 -3.69 38.78
CA PHE A 299 -17.81 -4.51 39.96
C PHE A 299 -16.55 -5.38 39.74
N CYS A 300 -15.69 -5.41 40.77
CA CYS A 300 -14.56 -6.30 41.07
C CYS A 300 -13.46 -6.63 40.02
N GLU A 301 -12.21 -6.48 40.49
CA GLU A 301 -11.04 -7.22 40.08
C GLU A 301 -11.02 -8.64 40.71
N GLU A 302 -9.97 -9.41 40.39
CA GLU A 302 -9.56 -10.69 40.99
C GLU A 302 -10.30 -12.01 40.64
N LEU A 303 -9.47 -13.04 40.40
CA LEU A 303 -9.70 -14.49 40.29
C LEU A 303 -11.04 -15.02 39.72
N PHE A 304 -10.94 -15.73 38.59
CA PHE A 304 -10.76 -17.20 38.66
C PHE A 304 -10.19 -17.81 37.36
N THR A 305 -9.31 -18.80 37.52
CA THR A 305 -8.72 -19.59 36.42
C THR A 305 -9.56 -20.85 36.16
N CYS A 306 -9.38 -21.47 34.98
CA CYS A 306 -9.92 -22.76 34.51
C CYS A 306 -11.27 -22.72 33.76
N ILE A 307 -11.19 -22.62 32.42
CA ILE A 307 -12.19 -23.20 31.50
C ILE A 307 -11.45 -24.08 30.46
N TYR A 308 -12.13 -25.15 30.07
CA TYR A 308 -11.71 -26.22 29.15
C TYR A 308 -11.32 -25.71 27.74
N ILE A 309 -10.44 -26.45 27.05
CA ILE A 309 -10.12 -26.19 25.64
C ILE A 309 -11.05 -27.00 24.73
N SER A 310 -11.83 -26.29 23.92
CA SER A 310 -12.41 -26.77 22.66
C SER A 310 -12.40 -25.60 21.67
N PRO A 311 -12.09 -25.80 20.38
CA PRO A 311 -12.09 -24.72 19.39
C PRO A 311 -13.51 -24.26 19.01
N ASP A 312 -13.55 -23.21 18.19
CA ASP A 312 -14.73 -22.59 17.55
C ASP A 312 -15.62 -21.69 18.42
N PHE A 313 -15.17 -20.44 18.62
CA PHE A 313 -15.78 -19.25 17.97
C PHE A 313 -14.95 -17.98 18.24
N GLN A 314 -14.24 -17.49 17.23
CA GLN A 314 -13.35 -16.34 17.37
C GLN A 314 -14.02 -15.03 16.90
N TYR A 315 -14.29 -14.12 17.84
CA TYR A 315 -14.58 -12.72 17.52
C TYR A 315 -13.36 -12.03 16.87
N MET A 316 -13.62 -10.89 16.21
CA MET A 316 -12.62 -9.91 15.74
C MET A 316 -11.83 -10.33 14.49
N PHE A 317 -12.42 -10.09 13.31
CA PHE A 317 -11.72 -10.13 12.03
C PHE A 317 -11.86 -8.81 11.27
N THR A 318 -10.71 -8.15 11.06
CA THR A 318 -10.54 -7.05 10.09
C THR A 318 -9.69 -7.58 8.92
N ALA A 319 -9.07 -6.72 8.09
CA ALA A 319 -9.14 -6.94 6.64
C ALA A 319 -7.82 -7.34 5.88
N CYS A 320 -7.74 -7.07 4.56
CA CYS A 320 -7.56 -8.08 3.40
C CYS A 320 -6.14 -7.55 2.81
N THR A 321 -5.14 -8.38 2.41
CA THR A 321 -4.30 -8.08 1.20
C THR A 321 -4.42 -9.14 0.11
N ALA A 322 -4.01 -8.76 -1.10
CA ALA A 322 -3.99 -9.52 -2.33
C ALA A 322 -3.64 -11.02 -2.16
N PHE A 323 -4.64 -11.90 -2.29
CA PHE A 323 -4.40 -13.32 -2.57
C PHE A 323 -4.22 -13.55 -4.08
N LEU A 324 -3.43 -14.56 -4.42
CA LEU A 324 -3.30 -15.13 -5.76
C LEU A 324 -3.08 -16.64 -5.57
N LEU A 325 -3.92 -17.47 -6.19
CA LEU A 325 -3.79 -18.93 -6.18
C LEU A 325 -4.01 -19.47 -7.60
N PRO A 326 -3.08 -20.27 -8.15
CA PRO A 326 -3.35 -21.06 -9.36
C PRO A 326 -4.25 -22.26 -9.01
N PRO A 327 -4.98 -22.84 -9.98
CA PRO A 327 -5.76 -24.05 -9.76
C PRO A 327 -4.84 -25.26 -9.51
N VAL A 328 -5.13 -26.04 -8.47
CA VAL A 328 -4.58 -27.39 -8.33
C VAL A 328 -5.34 -28.30 -9.28
N SER A 329 -4.62 -29.06 -10.10
CA SER A 329 -5.22 -30.03 -11.02
C SER A 329 -5.92 -31.16 -10.26
N GLN A 330 -7.23 -31.30 -10.48
CA GLN A 330 -7.97 -32.48 -10.04
C GLN A 330 -7.48 -33.70 -10.84
N HIS A 331 -6.56 -34.49 -10.25
CA HIS A 331 -6.38 -35.86 -10.69
C HIS A 331 -7.65 -36.64 -10.35
N PHE A 332 -8.29 -37.19 -11.38
CA PHE A 332 -9.32 -38.20 -11.21
C PHE A 332 -8.72 -39.38 -10.43
N CYS A 333 -9.41 -39.80 -9.37
CA CYS A 333 -9.13 -41.05 -8.68
C CYS A 333 -10.20 -42.05 -9.12
N GLU A 334 -9.80 -43.11 -9.83
CA GLU A 334 -10.73 -44.13 -10.29
C GLU A 334 -11.30 -44.93 -9.10
N PRO A 335 -12.61 -45.23 -9.07
CA PRO A 335 -13.17 -46.10 -8.04
C PRO A 335 -12.66 -47.54 -8.23
N ALA A 336 -12.11 -48.12 -7.16
CA ALA A 336 -11.50 -49.44 -7.19
C ALA A 336 -12.50 -50.55 -7.61
N GLN A 337 -12.05 -51.45 -8.49
CA GLN A 337 -12.84 -52.62 -8.89
C GLN A 337 -13.02 -53.58 -7.70
N ALA A 338 -14.26 -53.73 -7.23
CA ALA A 338 -14.62 -54.76 -6.26
C ALA A 338 -14.59 -56.14 -6.93
N LYS A 339 -13.63 -57.00 -6.56
CA LYS A 339 -13.65 -58.41 -6.93
C LYS A 339 -14.91 -59.08 -6.38
N ARG A 340 -15.68 -59.74 -7.25
CA ARG A 340 -16.53 -60.86 -6.86
C ARG A 340 -15.79 -62.16 -7.16
N VAL A 341 -16.00 -63.14 -6.29
CA VAL A 341 -15.84 -64.58 -6.55
C VAL A 341 -17.21 -65.10 -6.93
#